data_AF-A0A3A8KXE0-F1
#
_entry.id   AF-A0A3A8KXE0-F1
#
_cell.length_a   1.000
_cell.length_b   1.000
_cell.length_c   1.000
_cell.angle_alpha   90.00
_cell.angle_beta   90.00
_cell.angle_gamma   90.00
#
_symmetry.space_group_name_H-M   'P 1'
#
loop_
_entity.id
_entity.type
_entity.pdbx_description
1 polymer ?
#
loop_
_entity_poly.entity_id
_entity_poly.type
_entity_poly.pdbx_seq_one_letter_code
_entity_poly.pdbx_strand_id
1 'polypeptide(L)'
;MDVPLPFVMEPATRAATSPRTNESRLVAAAVAGQVSHPIVYASPYRVGRDGVLRLLPGSGGIVLNRRVGDPAVGLAADHMEAGVSLHNNGREVVGPRDGPNRALMFYACVGNRARVTSGPAEGAQGTVVGKHGGINHVIVDFPPHVKRRMRIGDRVQLEGYGQGLELPDFPGVRVQNLSPRLLRRWGVRTVRGRLLIPVTHTVPAELMGSGMGRSEGVLGDLDIQLSDEGLVRRFRLGSLRLGDLVAVCPLDYRYGPSRRPGTITVGVVVHSDSKVAGHGPGMTPLLIAPAACVRLVCQPQANLALVLGLRRLMGAPARGARAYRF
;
A
#
# COMPACT_ATOMS: atom_id res chain seq x y z
N MET A 1 22.60 13.58 29.59
CA MET A 1 22.82 14.14 28.24
C MET A 1 21.65 13.70 27.39
N ASP A 2 20.59 14.51 27.39
CA ASP A 2 19.34 14.22 26.71
C ASP A 2 19.52 14.36 25.21
N VAL A 3 19.44 13.23 24.49
CA VAL A 3 19.39 13.21 23.03
C VAL A 3 17.99 13.68 22.63
N PRO A 4 17.83 14.82 21.93
CA PRO A 4 16.53 15.25 21.50
C PRO A 4 16.03 14.30 20.41
N LEU A 5 14.94 13.58 20.67
CA LEU A 5 14.18 12.83 19.66
C LEU A 5 13.64 13.84 18.63
N PRO A 6 14.12 13.89 17.37
CA PRO A 6 13.59 14.81 16.39
C PRO A 6 12.39 14.13 15.71
N PHE A 7 11.33 13.86 16.49
CA PHE A 7 10.00 13.61 15.96
C PHE A 7 9.20 14.89 16.18
N VAL A 8 9.41 15.87 15.29
CA VAL A 8 8.50 17.00 15.20
C VAL A 8 7.17 16.44 14.69
N MET A 9 6.23 16.21 15.60
CA MET A 9 4.82 16.06 15.27
C MET A 9 4.40 17.35 14.55
N GLU A 10 4.15 17.28 13.24
CA GLU A 10 3.65 18.44 12.49
C GLU A 10 2.32 18.89 13.11
N PRO A 11 2.15 20.18 13.47
CA PRO A 11 0.88 20.68 13.98
C PRO A 11 -0.21 20.49 12.92
N ALA A 12 -1.38 20.03 13.38
CA ALA A 12 -2.52 19.75 12.51
C ALA A 12 -3.14 21.05 11.97
N THR A 13 -2.66 21.57 10.84
CA THR A 13 -3.43 22.52 10.04
C THR A 13 -4.57 21.77 9.37
N ARG A 14 -5.70 21.61 10.07
CA ARG A 14 -6.94 21.06 9.49
C ARG A 14 -7.58 22.12 8.60
N ALA A 15 -7.79 21.80 7.32
CA ALA A 15 -8.69 22.60 6.49
C ALA A 15 -10.12 22.46 7.06
N ALA A 16 -10.95 23.51 6.97
CA ALA A 16 -12.32 23.51 7.52
C ALA A 16 -13.21 22.35 7.01
N THR A 17 -12.86 21.76 5.88
CA THR A 17 -13.57 20.62 5.28
C THR A 17 -12.95 19.26 5.58
N SER A 18 -11.84 19.17 6.32
CA SER A 18 -11.24 17.87 6.70
C SER A 18 -12.17 17.11 7.64
N PRO A 19 -12.31 15.77 7.50
CA PRO A 19 -13.16 15.00 8.39
C PRO A 19 -12.61 15.05 9.82
N ARG A 20 -13.51 15.09 10.81
CA ARG A 20 -13.16 14.95 12.22
C ARG A 20 -12.59 13.55 12.46
N THR A 21 -11.55 13.48 13.28
CA THR A 21 -10.88 12.22 13.64
C THR A 21 -10.71 12.12 15.15
N ASN A 22 -10.56 10.89 15.65
CA ASN A 22 -10.13 10.57 17.01
C ASN A 22 -8.59 10.60 17.18
N GLU A 23 -7.85 11.29 16.30
CA GLU A 23 -6.38 11.23 16.22
C GLU A 23 -5.67 11.52 17.56
N SER A 24 -6.22 12.44 18.37
CA SER A 24 -5.68 12.77 19.70
C SER A 24 -5.72 11.62 20.72
N ARG A 25 -6.46 10.55 20.43
CA ARG A 25 -6.57 9.34 21.26
C ARG A 25 -5.75 8.18 20.71
N LEU A 26 -5.12 8.34 19.55
CA LEU A 26 -4.33 7.28 18.95
C LEU A 26 -2.98 7.15 19.65
N VAL A 27 -2.51 5.91 19.76
CA VAL A 27 -1.21 5.58 20.33
C VAL A 27 -0.24 5.31 19.18
N ALA A 28 0.93 5.93 19.25
CA ALA A 28 2.05 5.59 18.39
C ALA A 28 2.91 4.53 19.10
N ALA A 29 3.36 3.53 18.35
CA ALA A 29 4.26 2.49 18.84
C ALA A 29 5.47 2.34 17.91
N ALA A 30 6.65 2.18 18.52
CA ALA A 30 7.84 1.80 17.77
C ALA A 30 7.74 0.31 17.39
N VAL A 31 7.85 0.01 16.11
CA VAL A 31 7.95 -1.36 15.60
C VAL A 31 9.09 -1.44 14.61
N ALA A 32 9.81 -2.55 14.59
CA ALA A 32 10.98 -2.69 13.73
C ALA A 32 10.92 -3.95 12.87
N GLY A 33 11.56 -3.85 11.71
CA GLY A 33 11.86 -4.96 10.82
C GLY A 33 13.30 -4.86 10.33
N GLN A 34 13.63 -5.72 9.38
CA GLN A 34 14.86 -5.64 8.60
C GLN A 34 14.52 -5.67 7.12
N VAL A 35 15.39 -5.09 6.30
CA VAL A 35 15.31 -5.25 4.84
C VAL A 35 15.31 -6.74 4.52
N SER A 36 14.22 -7.22 3.91
CA SER A 36 14.06 -8.62 3.53
C SER A 36 14.90 -8.93 2.30
N HIS A 37 15.26 -10.20 2.10
CA HIS A 37 15.91 -10.66 0.87
C HIS A 37 14.85 -10.84 -0.24
N PRO A 38 15.16 -10.64 -1.54
CA PRO A 38 14.29 -11.09 -2.62
C PRO A 38 13.94 -12.58 -2.50
N ILE A 39 12.71 -12.94 -2.84
CA ILE A 39 12.20 -14.30 -2.72
C ILE A 39 12.11 -14.96 -4.09
N VAL A 40 12.74 -16.13 -4.21
CA VAL A 40 12.51 -17.10 -5.28
C VAL A 40 12.06 -18.39 -4.60
N TYR A 41 10.93 -18.95 -5.06
CA TYR A 41 10.41 -20.21 -4.52
C TYR A 41 11.19 -21.40 -5.09
N ALA A 42 10.82 -22.62 -4.71
CA ALA A 42 11.49 -23.84 -5.17
C ALA A 42 11.61 -23.94 -6.70
N SER A 43 10.59 -23.46 -7.44
CA SER A 43 10.68 -23.28 -8.88
C SER A 43 11.15 -21.86 -9.22
N PRO A 44 12.14 -21.69 -10.11
CA PRO A 44 12.51 -20.38 -10.62
C PRO A 44 11.47 -19.82 -11.62
N TYR A 45 10.55 -20.65 -12.10
CA TYR A 45 9.54 -20.26 -13.08
C TYR A 45 8.28 -19.71 -12.44
N ARG A 46 7.80 -18.58 -12.96
CA ARG A 46 6.42 -18.11 -12.77
C ARG A 46 5.56 -18.66 -13.90
N VAL A 47 4.56 -19.45 -13.55
CA VAL A 47 3.58 -19.97 -14.51
C VAL A 47 2.55 -18.88 -14.77
N GLY A 48 2.52 -18.35 -16.00
CA GLY A 48 1.53 -17.36 -16.38
C GLY A 48 0.13 -17.93 -16.50
N ARG A 49 -0.87 -17.06 -16.44
CA ARG A 49 -2.28 -17.37 -16.71
C ARG A 49 -2.54 -17.91 -18.13
N ASP A 50 -1.59 -17.68 -19.03
CA ASP A 50 -1.54 -18.21 -20.39
C ASP A 50 -0.79 -19.55 -20.51
N GLY A 51 -0.35 -20.13 -19.38
CA GLY A 51 0.44 -21.36 -19.36
C GLY A 51 1.94 -21.18 -19.67
N VAL A 52 2.39 -19.94 -19.95
CA VAL A 52 3.79 -19.67 -20.32
C VAL A 52 4.66 -19.52 -19.07
N LEU A 53 5.76 -20.27 -19.03
CA LEU A 53 6.79 -20.18 -17.98
C LEU A 53 7.65 -18.93 -18.17
N ARG A 54 7.88 -18.18 -17.09
CA ARG A 54 8.65 -16.93 -17.13
C ARG A 54 9.71 -16.89 -16.03
N LEU A 55 10.88 -16.34 -16.36
CA LEU A 55 11.96 -16.03 -15.44
C LEU A 55 11.93 -14.53 -15.16
N LEU A 56 11.32 -14.14 -14.04
CA LEU A 56 11.09 -12.74 -13.69
C LEU A 56 11.51 -12.48 -12.24
N PRO A 57 12.04 -11.28 -11.94
CA PRO A 57 12.23 -10.85 -10.56
C PRO A 57 10.88 -10.78 -9.83
N GLY A 58 10.91 -11.23 -8.57
CA GLY A 58 9.75 -11.33 -7.70
C GLY A 58 9.67 -10.24 -6.62
N SER A 59 8.92 -10.56 -5.57
CA SER A 59 8.81 -9.78 -4.33
C SER A 59 10.07 -9.83 -3.45
N GLY A 60 10.17 -8.91 -2.50
CA GLY A 60 11.23 -8.81 -1.51
C GLY A 60 12.45 -7.99 -1.97
N GLY A 61 13.31 -7.64 -1.03
CA GLY A 61 14.57 -6.96 -1.32
C GLY A 61 14.48 -5.45 -1.44
N ILE A 62 15.51 -4.91 -2.11
CA ILE A 62 15.64 -3.50 -2.45
C ILE A 62 15.48 -3.38 -3.96
N VAL A 63 14.33 -2.88 -4.40
CA VAL A 63 14.13 -2.57 -5.82
C VAL A 63 14.81 -1.24 -6.13
N LEU A 64 15.89 -1.30 -6.91
CA LEU A 64 16.77 -0.14 -7.13
C LEU A 64 16.18 0.89 -8.10
N ASN A 65 15.52 0.43 -9.17
CA ASN A 65 15.11 1.25 -10.32
C ASN A 65 13.61 1.58 -10.37
N ARG A 66 12.82 1.10 -9.40
CA ARG A 66 11.39 1.41 -9.26
C ARG A 66 11.07 1.89 -7.86
N ARG A 67 10.02 2.69 -7.73
CA ARG A 67 9.45 3.13 -6.45
C ARG A 67 8.04 3.68 -6.66
N VAL A 68 7.40 4.09 -5.57
CA VAL A 68 6.07 4.72 -5.59
C VAL A 68 5.96 5.82 -6.65
N GLY A 69 4.86 5.82 -7.40
CA GLY A 69 4.58 6.67 -8.56
C GLY A 69 5.04 6.12 -9.91
N ASP A 70 5.82 5.04 -9.95
CA ASP A 70 6.16 4.34 -11.20
C ASP A 70 4.99 3.43 -11.67
N PRO A 71 4.95 3.03 -12.96
CA PRO A 71 3.96 2.08 -13.46
C PRO A 71 3.94 0.78 -12.65
N ALA A 72 2.74 0.31 -12.29
CA ALA A 72 2.56 -0.99 -11.68
C ALA A 72 2.39 -2.08 -12.75
N VAL A 73 1.96 -1.72 -13.97
CA VAL A 73 1.63 -2.66 -15.04
C VAL A 73 2.67 -2.67 -16.15
N GLY A 74 2.90 -3.84 -16.74
CA GLY A 74 3.71 -3.97 -17.95
C GLY A 74 5.21 -4.06 -17.68
N LEU A 75 5.59 -4.42 -16.46
CA LEU A 75 6.97 -4.63 -16.10
C LEU A 75 7.40 -6.07 -16.42
N ALA A 76 8.69 -6.25 -16.74
CA ALA A 76 9.32 -7.57 -16.73
C ALA A 76 9.61 -7.99 -15.29
N ALA A 77 8.54 -8.19 -14.51
CA ALA A 77 8.55 -8.57 -13.11
C ALA A 77 7.23 -9.29 -12.76
N ASP A 78 7.20 -9.93 -11.60
CA ASP A 78 5.99 -10.56 -11.03
C ASP A 78 5.89 -10.20 -9.54
N HIS A 79 4.81 -9.55 -9.10
CA HIS A 79 4.66 -9.09 -7.70
C HIS A 79 5.79 -8.19 -7.17
N MET A 80 6.40 -7.36 -8.02
CA MET A 80 7.50 -6.51 -7.60
C MET A 80 7.02 -5.41 -6.65
N GLU A 81 7.68 -5.30 -5.50
CA GLU A 81 7.32 -4.40 -4.41
C GLU A 81 8.03 -3.05 -4.54
N ALA A 82 7.30 -1.96 -4.31
CA ALA A 82 7.82 -0.61 -4.53
C ALA A 82 8.88 -0.19 -3.50
N GLY A 83 10.16 -0.14 -3.89
CA GLY A 83 11.21 0.45 -3.06
C GLY A 83 11.95 -0.58 -2.19
N VAL A 84 11.64 -0.64 -0.89
CA VAL A 84 12.32 -1.53 0.07
C VAL A 84 11.31 -2.36 0.84
N SER A 85 11.46 -3.67 0.78
CA SER A 85 10.61 -4.61 1.51
C SER A 85 11.21 -4.92 2.88
N LEU A 86 10.36 -4.89 3.91
CA LEU A 86 10.73 -5.20 5.28
C LEU A 86 10.01 -6.46 5.75
N HIS A 87 10.73 -7.28 6.50
CA HIS A 87 10.19 -8.41 7.25
C HIS A 87 10.83 -8.43 8.63
N ASN A 88 10.16 -8.99 9.64
CA ASN A 88 10.77 -9.28 10.94
C ASN A 88 11.01 -10.78 11.10
N ASN A 89 12.28 -11.20 11.03
CA ASN A 89 12.68 -12.61 11.17
C ASN A 89 12.88 -13.05 12.63
N GLY A 90 12.64 -12.15 13.59
CA GLY A 90 12.84 -12.42 15.02
C GLY A 90 11.79 -13.36 15.60
N ARG A 91 12.05 -13.79 16.84
CA ARG A 91 11.10 -14.54 17.67
C ARG A 91 10.96 -13.83 19.01
N GLU A 92 9.72 -13.58 19.41
CA GLU A 92 9.43 -13.05 20.74
C GLU A 92 9.20 -14.18 21.74
N VAL A 93 9.45 -13.89 23.02
CA VAL A 93 9.24 -14.85 24.13
C VAL A 93 7.77 -15.28 24.20
N VAL A 94 6.86 -14.33 23.98
CA VAL A 94 5.41 -14.55 24.02
C VAL A 94 4.80 -14.39 22.63
N GLY A 95 3.80 -15.21 22.32
CA GLY A 95 3.04 -15.15 21.06
C GLY A 95 3.46 -16.21 20.03
N PRO A 96 2.87 -16.16 18.83
CA PRO A 96 3.12 -17.13 17.78
C PRO A 96 4.53 -16.99 17.21
N ARG A 97 4.97 -17.99 16.44
CA ARG A 97 6.32 -18.05 15.87
C ARG A 97 6.68 -16.84 15.00
N ASP A 98 5.72 -16.36 14.24
CA ASP A 98 5.82 -15.18 13.37
C ASP A 98 5.31 -13.89 14.05
N GLY A 99 5.12 -13.92 15.37
CA GLY A 99 4.56 -12.82 16.17
C GLY A 99 5.19 -11.46 15.88
N PRO A 100 6.54 -11.33 15.87
CA PRO A 100 7.20 -10.07 15.54
C PRO A 100 6.85 -9.53 14.14
N ASN A 101 6.73 -10.38 13.13
CA ASN A 101 6.36 -9.93 11.79
C ASN A 101 4.87 -9.59 11.70
N ARG A 102 4.01 -10.36 12.38
CA ARG A 102 2.59 -10.02 12.50
C ARG A 102 2.40 -8.66 13.16
N ALA A 103 3.19 -8.35 14.19
CA ALA A 103 3.21 -7.03 14.81
C ALA A 103 3.68 -5.96 13.82
N LEU A 104 4.77 -6.19 13.08
CA LEU A 104 5.23 -5.29 12.02
C LEU A 104 4.11 -4.97 11.00
N MET A 105 3.44 -6.01 10.48
CA MET A 105 2.34 -5.88 9.51
C MET A 105 1.12 -5.17 10.09
N PHE A 106 0.81 -5.39 11.37
CA PHE A 106 -0.31 -4.77 12.07
C PHE A 106 -0.05 -3.29 12.34
N TYR A 107 1.07 -2.95 12.96
CA TYR A 107 1.36 -1.57 13.35
C TYR A 107 1.71 -0.66 12.16
N ALA A 108 2.20 -1.23 11.04
CA ALA A 108 2.50 -0.47 9.84
C ALA A 108 1.22 0.02 9.13
N CYS A 109 1.05 1.34 9.12
CA CYS A 109 0.05 2.06 8.35
C CYS A 109 0.72 2.88 7.23
N VAL A 110 0.04 2.95 6.08
CA VAL A 110 0.48 3.73 4.92
C VAL A 110 0.60 5.20 5.29
N GLY A 111 1.76 5.79 5.01
CA GLY A 111 2.16 7.14 5.39
C GLY A 111 2.95 7.24 6.70
N ASN A 112 3.11 6.15 7.47
CA ASN A 112 3.99 6.13 8.64
C ASN A 112 5.44 6.44 8.25
N ARG A 113 6.16 7.08 9.18
CA ARG A 113 7.57 7.38 9.02
C ARG A 113 8.39 6.12 9.29
N ALA A 114 9.44 5.95 8.51
CA ALA A 114 10.44 4.91 8.69
C ALA A 114 11.81 5.55 8.89
N ARG A 115 12.66 4.96 9.73
CA ARG A 115 14.05 5.37 9.94
C ARG A 115 14.95 4.15 9.87
N VAL A 116 15.99 4.22 9.07
CA VAL A 116 17.06 3.20 9.05
C VAL A 116 17.86 3.35 10.35
N THR A 117 18.04 2.24 11.08
CA THR A 117 18.71 2.19 12.39
C THR A 117 19.99 1.36 12.40
N SER A 118 20.45 0.90 11.24
CA SER A 118 21.76 0.25 11.10
C SER A 118 22.30 0.37 9.69
N GLY A 119 23.59 0.08 9.52
CA GLY A 119 24.22 -0.05 8.22
C GLY A 119 24.54 1.30 7.55
N PRO A 120 25.01 1.29 6.30
CA PRO A 120 25.56 2.49 5.66
C PRO A 120 24.56 3.59 5.41
N ALA A 121 23.25 3.34 5.55
CA ALA A 121 22.19 4.31 5.36
C ALA A 121 21.53 4.72 6.70
N GLU A 122 22.15 4.40 7.84
CA GLU A 122 21.63 4.75 9.16
C GLU A 122 21.25 6.23 9.27
N GLY A 123 20.12 6.49 9.93
CA GLY A 123 19.55 7.83 10.07
C GLY A 123 18.70 8.29 8.89
N ALA A 124 18.76 7.61 7.74
CA ALA A 124 17.92 7.94 6.59
C ALA A 124 16.43 7.73 6.88
N GLN A 125 15.60 8.63 6.34
CA GLN A 125 14.15 8.60 6.52
C GLN A 125 13.43 8.04 5.29
N GLY A 126 12.38 7.28 5.53
CA GLY A 126 11.49 6.72 4.52
C GLY A 126 10.03 6.87 4.91
N THR A 127 9.14 6.29 4.10
CA THR A 127 7.70 6.30 4.34
C THR A 127 7.08 4.97 3.95
N VAL A 128 6.26 4.40 4.83
CA VAL A 128 5.49 3.19 4.52
C VAL A 128 4.50 3.51 3.40
N VAL A 129 4.55 2.74 2.31
CA VAL A 129 3.68 2.93 1.13
C VAL A 129 2.69 1.79 0.94
N GLY A 130 2.84 0.69 1.67
CA GLY A 130 1.99 -0.47 1.50
C GLY A 130 2.41 -1.67 2.32
N LYS A 131 1.66 -2.77 2.14
CA LYS A 131 2.00 -4.09 2.63
C LYS A 131 1.49 -5.18 1.70
N HIS A 132 2.19 -6.29 1.68
CA HIS A 132 1.90 -7.42 0.82
C HIS A 132 1.72 -8.68 1.69
N GLY A 133 0.48 -9.17 1.75
CA GLY A 133 0.10 -10.31 2.56
C GLY A 133 0.52 -11.64 1.92
N GLY A 134 0.70 -12.68 2.73
CA GLY A 134 1.17 -13.99 2.27
C GLY A 134 2.67 -14.14 2.49
N ILE A 135 3.48 -13.33 1.80
CA ILE A 135 4.91 -13.18 2.15
C ILE A 135 5.13 -12.22 3.32
N ASN A 136 4.09 -11.45 3.66
CA ASN A 136 4.01 -10.58 4.84
C ASN A 136 5.14 -9.56 4.90
N HIS A 137 5.27 -8.76 3.84
CA HIS A 137 6.19 -7.64 3.78
C HIS A 137 5.50 -6.32 4.04
N VAL A 138 6.17 -5.44 4.79
CA VAL A 138 5.87 -3.99 4.79
C VAL A 138 6.74 -3.31 3.74
N ILE A 139 6.14 -2.46 2.92
CA ILE A 139 6.81 -1.82 1.79
C ILE A 139 7.08 -0.36 2.15
N VAL A 140 8.35 0.06 2.05
CA VAL A 140 8.81 1.40 2.42
C VAL A 140 9.51 2.06 1.25
N ASP A 141 9.08 3.29 0.95
CA ASP A 141 9.75 4.14 0.00
C ASP A 141 10.86 4.94 0.68
N PHE A 142 12.07 4.82 0.12
CA PHE A 142 13.22 5.65 0.44
C PHE A 142 13.71 6.38 -0.83
N PRO A 143 14.34 7.56 -0.71
CA PRO A 143 14.95 8.24 -1.84
C PRO A 143 15.96 7.34 -2.58
N PRO A 144 16.12 7.47 -3.91
CA PRO A 144 16.98 6.58 -4.70
C PRO A 144 18.43 6.49 -4.21
N HIS A 145 19.00 7.60 -3.74
CA HIS A 145 20.36 7.63 -3.21
C HIS A 145 20.50 6.85 -1.88
N VAL A 146 19.42 6.78 -1.09
CA VAL A 146 19.37 5.97 0.14
C VAL A 146 19.29 4.50 -0.21
N LYS A 147 18.37 4.10 -1.11
CA LYS A 147 18.20 2.69 -1.53
C LYS A 147 19.51 2.04 -2.00
N ARG A 148 20.36 2.79 -2.71
CA ARG A 148 21.67 2.31 -3.19
C ARG A 148 22.71 2.07 -2.09
N ARG A 149 22.53 2.67 -0.91
CA ARG A 149 23.42 2.51 0.26
C ARG A 149 22.92 1.44 1.23
N MET A 150 21.62 1.14 1.19
CA MET A 150 21.01 0.11 2.03
C MET A 150 21.48 -1.28 1.63
N ARG A 151 21.48 -2.19 2.60
CA ARG A 151 21.84 -3.60 2.45
C ARG A 151 20.67 -4.48 2.91
N ILE A 152 20.64 -5.72 2.41
CA ILE A 152 19.75 -6.74 2.97
C ILE A 152 20.11 -6.95 4.44
N GLY A 153 19.10 -7.02 5.31
CA GLY A 153 19.27 -7.15 6.76
C GLY A 153 19.41 -5.83 7.52
N ASP A 154 19.57 -4.67 6.85
CA ASP A 154 19.58 -3.38 7.54
C ASP A 154 18.28 -3.19 8.34
N ARG A 155 18.40 -2.73 9.59
CA ARG A 155 17.28 -2.52 10.50
C ARG A 155 16.56 -1.23 10.15
N VAL A 156 15.23 -1.30 10.19
CA VAL A 156 14.35 -0.15 9.97
C VAL A 156 13.29 -0.13 11.05
N GLN A 157 13.22 0.99 11.76
CA GLN A 157 12.18 1.26 12.75
C GLN A 157 11.09 2.13 12.13
N LEU A 158 9.84 1.74 12.38
CA LEU A 158 8.64 2.46 11.98
C LEU A 158 8.04 3.15 13.20
N GLU A 159 7.50 4.34 12.97
CA GLU A 159 6.55 4.98 13.88
C GLU A 159 5.14 4.46 13.51
N GLY A 160 4.77 3.31 14.08
CA GLY A 160 3.47 2.67 13.84
C GLY A 160 2.36 3.52 14.44
N TYR A 161 1.59 4.20 13.58
CA TYR A 161 0.59 5.18 14.01
C TYR A 161 -0.59 5.26 13.02
N GLY A 162 -1.79 4.83 13.46
CA GLY A 162 -2.99 4.89 12.62
C GLY A 162 -3.98 3.75 12.84
N GLN A 163 -3.56 2.63 13.44
CA GLN A 163 -4.54 1.63 13.88
C GLN A 163 -5.42 2.20 14.98
N GLY A 164 -6.74 1.96 14.87
CA GLY A 164 -7.75 2.58 15.74
C GLY A 164 -8.21 3.98 15.29
N LEU A 165 -7.73 4.50 14.16
CA LEU A 165 -8.23 5.74 13.58
C LEU A 165 -9.73 5.61 13.23
N GLU A 166 -10.52 6.58 13.65
CA GLU A 166 -11.96 6.64 13.41
C GLU A 166 -12.37 8.01 12.86
N LEU A 167 -13.48 8.03 12.15
CA LEU A 167 -14.17 9.23 11.67
C LEU A 167 -15.52 9.35 12.39
N PRO A 168 -15.60 10.02 13.56
CA PRO A 168 -16.81 9.98 14.41
C PRO A 168 -18.08 10.50 13.74
N ASP A 169 -17.95 11.39 12.76
CA ASP A 169 -19.10 11.91 11.98
C ASP A 169 -19.61 10.91 10.93
N PHE A 170 -18.90 9.79 10.73
CA PHE A 170 -19.19 8.75 9.76
C PHE A 170 -19.04 7.36 10.40
N PRO A 171 -19.89 6.97 11.36
CA PRO A 171 -19.74 5.73 12.14
C PRO A 171 -19.83 4.45 11.30
N GLY A 172 -20.43 4.50 10.10
CA GLY A 172 -20.43 3.39 9.15
C GLY A 172 -19.10 3.19 8.41
N VAL A 173 -18.18 4.16 8.49
CA VAL A 173 -16.88 4.13 7.81
C VAL A 173 -15.84 3.50 8.73
N ARG A 174 -15.21 2.43 8.24
CA ARG A 174 -14.07 1.82 8.90
C ARG A 174 -12.78 2.29 8.24
N VAL A 175 -11.81 2.67 9.07
CA VAL A 175 -10.46 3.00 8.65
C VAL A 175 -9.52 1.92 9.17
N GLN A 176 -8.58 1.50 8.34
CA GLN A 176 -7.51 0.57 8.71
C GLN A 176 -6.27 0.87 7.87
N ASN A 177 -5.07 0.59 8.39
CA ASN A 177 -3.80 0.77 7.65
C ASN A 177 -3.53 2.19 7.15
N LEU A 178 -4.24 3.19 7.65
CA LEU A 178 -4.18 4.58 7.21
C LEU A 178 -3.56 5.45 8.31
N SER A 179 -2.40 6.02 8.04
CA SER A 179 -1.83 6.99 8.98
C SER A 179 -2.62 8.31 8.96
N PRO A 180 -2.73 9.03 10.08
CA PRO A 180 -3.32 10.36 10.10
C PRO A 180 -2.58 11.35 9.18
N ARG A 181 -1.26 11.20 9.03
CA ARG A 181 -0.44 11.98 8.08
C ARG A 181 -0.94 11.84 6.65
N LEU A 182 -1.23 10.61 6.19
CA LEU A 182 -1.79 10.38 4.86
C LEU A 182 -3.19 10.98 4.76
N LEU A 183 -4.07 10.72 5.74
CA LEU A 183 -5.44 11.26 5.70
C LEU A 183 -5.47 12.79 5.55
N ARG A 184 -4.62 13.52 6.29
CA ARG A 184 -4.52 14.99 6.19
C ARG A 184 -4.10 15.47 4.81
N ARG A 185 -3.19 14.75 4.14
CA ARG A 185 -2.63 15.15 2.85
C ARG A 185 -3.43 14.64 1.64
N TRP A 186 -4.22 13.58 1.81
CA TRP A 186 -4.98 12.93 0.73
C TRP A 186 -6.06 13.84 0.13
N GLY A 187 -6.56 14.82 0.88
CA GLY A 187 -7.63 15.70 0.41
C GLY A 187 -9.02 15.07 0.54
N VAL A 188 -9.17 14.07 1.41
CA VAL A 188 -10.47 13.58 1.87
C VAL A 188 -11.17 14.72 2.61
N ARG A 189 -12.43 14.98 2.27
CA ARG A 189 -13.18 16.11 2.82
C ARG A 189 -14.66 15.79 3.05
N THR A 190 -15.25 16.40 4.06
CA THR A 190 -16.69 16.37 4.32
C THR A 190 -17.38 17.44 3.46
N VAL A 191 -18.33 17.02 2.62
CA VAL A 191 -19.11 17.92 1.76
C VAL A 191 -20.57 17.50 1.82
N ARG A 192 -21.44 18.38 2.32
CA ARG A 192 -22.89 18.14 2.41
C ARG A 192 -23.22 16.78 3.07
N GLY A 193 -22.55 16.48 4.19
CA GLY A 193 -22.77 15.25 4.95
C GLY A 193 -22.21 13.96 4.32
N ARG A 194 -21.38 14.05 3.27
CA ARG A 194 -20.69 12.90 2.66
C ARG A 194 -19.18 13.08 2.65
N LEU A 195 -18.45 11.97 2.71
CA LEU A 195 -17.00 11.95 2.49
C LEU A 195 -16.70 11.97 0.99
N LEU A 196 -16.11 13.06 0.53
CA LEU A 196 -15.55 13.14 -0.80
C LEU A 196 -14.13 12.60 -0.78
N ILE A 197 -13.87 11.54 -1.55
CA ILE A 197 -12.62 10.78 -1.53
C ILE A 197 -11.96 10.84 -2.92
N PRO A 198 -10.79 11.50 -3.03
CA PRO A 198 -9.98 11.47 -4.24
C PRO A 198 -9.41 10.08 -4.54
N VAL A 199 -9.61 9.59 -5.76
CA VAL A 199 -9.03 8.34 -6.25
C VAL A 199 -8.57 8.51 -7.69
N THR A 200 -7.63 7.70 -8.15
CA THR A 200 -7.20 7.67 -9.56
C THR A 200 -8.15 6.83 -10.42
N HIS A 201 -8.59 5.69 -9.88
CA HIS A 201 -9.38 4.70 -10.59
C HIS A 201 -10.51 4.16 -9.72
N THR A 202 -11.58 3.72 -10.39
CA THR A 202 -12.56 2.78 -9.84
C THR A 202 -12.31 1.40 -10.44
N VAL A 203 -12.50 0.36 -9.63
CA VAL A 203 -12.25 -1.04 -10.00
C VAL A 203 -13.52 -1.85 -9.70
N PRO A 204 -14.08 -2.59 -10.68
CA PRO A 204 -15.19 -3.48 -10.41
C PRO A 204 -14.71 -4.67 -9.57
N ALA A 205 -15.50 -5.07 -8.57
CA ALA A 205 -15.10 -6.13 -7.64
C ALA A 205 -14.92 -7.52 -8.29
N GLU A 206 -15.47 -7.74 -9.48
CA GLU A 206 -15.29 -8.96 -10.27
C GLU A 206 -13.85 -9.15 -10.76
N LEU A 207 -13.05 -8.07 -10.79
CA LEU A 207 -11.63 -8.15 -11.10
C LEU A 207 -10.77 -8.44 -9.87
N MET A 208 -11.33 -8.53 -8.66
CA MET A 208 -10.52 -8.87 -7.48
C MET A 208 -10.19 -10.37 -7.48
N GLY A 209 -9.00 -10.72 -7.05
CA GLY A 209 -8.50 -12.11 -7.09
C GLY A 209 -7.82 -12.55 -5.80
N SER A 210 -6.53 -12.88 -5.90
CA SER A 210 -5.74 -13.38 -4.77
C SER A 210 -5.83 -12.46 -3.56
N GLY A 211 -6.06 -13.06 -2.39
CA GLY A 211 -6.40 -12.35 -1.16
C GLY A 211 -7.89 -12.41 -0.78
N MET A 212 -8.80 -12.70 -1.71
CA MET A 212 -10.23 -12.91 -1.41
C MET A 212 -10.42 -14.02 -0.36
N GLY A 213 -11.33 -13.82 0.59
CA GLY A 213 -11.66 -14.80 1.63
C GLY A 213 -10.68 -14.88 2.81
N ARG A 214 -9.57 -14.12 2.82
CA ARG A 214 -8.65 -14.08 3.97
C ARG A 214 -9.31 -13.38 5.16
N SER A 215 -9.16 -13.94 6.35
CA SER A 215 -9.71 -13.41 7.61
C SER A 215 -8.87 -12.27 8.22
N GLU A 216 -7.67 -12.04 7.71
CA GLU A 216 -6.69 -11.10 8.26
C GLU A 216 -6.55 -9.86 7.35
N GLY A 217 -7.67 -9.22 7.02
CA GLY A 217 -7.67 -8.12 6.04
C GLY A 217 -6.72 -6.97 6.40
N VAL A 218 -6.55 -6.69 7.69
CA VAL A 218 -5.60 -5.68 8.18
C VAL A 218 -4.14 -6.05 7.93
N LEU A 219 -3.78 -7.31 7.66
CA LEU A 219 -2.39 -7.77 7.52
C LEU A 219 -1.95 -7.97 6.08
N GLY A 220 -2.70 -7.51 5.08
CA GLY A 220 -2.30 -7.70 3.69
C GLY A 220 -3.02 -6.80 2.71
N ASP A 221 -3.11 -7.30 1.49
CA ASP A 221 -3.62 -6.67 0.30
C ASP A 221 -4.48 -7.66 -0.51
N LEU A 222 -5.08 -7.12 -1.58
CA LEU A 222 -5.97 -7.83 -2.48
C LEU A 222 -5.62 -7.50 -3.92
N ASP A 223 -5.49 -8.52 -4.76
CA ASP A 223 -5.03 -8.34 -6.15
C ASP A 223 -6.14 -7.88 -7.09
N ILE A 224 -5.80 -6.91 -7.93
CA ILE A 224 -6.61 -6.46 -9.06
C ILE A 224 -6.17 -7.25 -10.30
N GLN A 225 -6.94 -8.25 -10.70
CA GLN A 225 -6.64 -9.05 -11.88
C GLN A 225 -6.72 -8.21 -13.17
N LEU A 226 -5.83 -8.52 -14.10
CA LEU A 226 -5.76 -7.88 -15.42
C LEU A 226 -6.02 -8.88 -16.56
N SER A 227 -6.77 -9.95 -16.28
CA SER A 227 -7.07 -11.03 -17.23
C SER A 227 -8.18 -10.66 -18.22
N ASP A 228 -9.14 -9.80 -17.85
CA ASP A 228 -10.19 -9.32 -18.76
C ASP A 228 -9.75 -8.02 -19.44
N GLU A 229 -9.26 -8.12 -20.67
CA GLU A 229 -8.80 -6.95 -21.45
C GLU A 229 -9.90 -5.91 -21.71
N GLY A 230 -11.17 -6.33 -21.78
CA GLY A 230 -12.30 -5.45 -22.00
C GLY A 230 -12.53 -4.55 -20.80
N LEU A 231 -12.59 -5.15 -19.60
CA LEU A 231 -12.72 -4.41 -18.34
C LEU A 231 -11.46 -3.59 -18.03
N VAL A 232 -10.26 -4.14 -18.28
CA VAL A 232 -8.99 -3.40 -18.12
C VAL A 232 -8.98 -2.13 -18.96
N ARG A 233 -9.43 -2.18 -20.22
CA ARG A 233 -9.56 -0.99 -21.08
C ARG A 233 -10.64 -0.03 -20.57
N ARG A 234 -11.83 -0.55 -20.26
CA ARG A 234 -12.98 0.25 -19.79
C ARG A 234 -12.66 1.04 -18.52
N PHE A 235 -11.95 0.42 -17.57
CA PHE A 235 -11.57 1.02 -16.29
C PHE A 235 -10.14 1.59 -16.27
N ARG A 236 -9.44 1.59 -17.41
CA ARG A 236 -8.07 2.11 -17.59
C ARG A 236 -7.04 1.48 -16.63
N LEU A 237 -7.21 0.22 -16.29
CA LEU A 237 -6.36 -0.45 -15.29
C LEU A 237 -4.93 -0.73 -15.80
N GLY A 238 -4.72 -0.69 -17.12
CA GLY A 238 -3.39 -0.73 -17.71
C GLY A 238 -2.51 0.48 -17.39
N SER A 239 -3.09 1.57 -16.88
CA SER A 239 -2.35 2.77 -16.43
C SER A 239 -2.10 2.84 -14.92
N LEU A 240 -2.44 1.79 -14.16
CA LEU A 240 -2.19 1.76 -12.73
C LEU A 240 -0.71 1.99 -12.41
N ARG A 241 -0.46 2.80 -11.39
CA ARG A 241 0.86 3.09 -10.84
C ARG A 241 0.94 2.62 -9.39
N LEU A 242 2.16 2.31 -8.96
CA LEU A 242 2.48 2.08 -7.56
C LEU A 242 2.12 3.34 -6.77
N GLY A 243 1.38 3.19 -5.67
CA GLY A 243 0.89 4.31 -4.86
C GLY A 243 -0.44 4.92 -5.32
N ASP A 244 -1.06 4.44 -6.41
CA ASP A 244 -2.37 4.93 -6.82
C ASP A 244 -3.43 4.62 -5.76
N LEU A 245 -4.20 5.63 -5.37
CA LEU A 245 -5.35 5.47 -4.49
C LEU A 245 -6.55 5.08 -5.35
N VAL A 246 -7.13 3.90 -5.12
CA VAL A 246 -8.15 3.30 -5.98
C VAL A 246 -9.36 2.88 -5.15
N ALA A 247 -10.55 2.89 -5.76
CA ALA A 247 -11.78 2.42 -5.12
C ALA A 247 -12.31 1.15 -5.79
N VAL A 248 -12.50 0.09 -5.01
CA VAL A 248 -13.16 -1.14 -5.46
C VAL A 248 -14.64 -1.08 -5.13
N CYS A 249 -15.48 -1.36 -6.13
CA CYS A 249 -16.93 -1.22 -6.04
C CYS A 249 -17.64 -2.43 -6.67
N PRO A 250 -18.53 -3.15 -5.95
CA PRO A 250 -18.73 -3.13 -4.50
C PRO A 250 -17.76 -4.06 -3.75
N LEU A 251 -17.14 -3.61 -2.66
CA LEU A 251 -16.24 -4.43 -1.83
C LEU A 251 -16.33 -4.00 -0.36
N ASP A 252 -16.54 -4.96 0.54
CA ASP A 252 -16.43 -4.80 1.99
C ASP A 252 -15.17 -5.51 2.48
N TYR A 253 -14.30 -4.76 3.13
CA TYR A 253 -13.00 -5.24 3.63
C TYR A 253 -12.85 -5.02 5.15
N ARG A 254 -13.96 -4.88 5.90
CA ARG A 254 -13.90 -4.53 7.33
C ARG A 254 -13.23 -5.57 8.23
N TYR A 255 -13.31 -6.84 7.83
CA TYR A 255 -12.76 -7.99 8.56
C TYR A 255 -11.93 -8.85 7.62
N GLY A 256 -12.47 -9.10 6.43
CA GLY A 256 -11.80 -9.69 5.28
C GLY A 256 -12.55 -9.29 4.01
N PRO A 257 -11.92 -9.47 2.83
CA PRO A 257 -12.55 -9.14 1.55
C PRO A 257 -13.77 -10.00 1.27
N SER A 258 -14.90 -9.34 1.07
CA SER A 258 -16.12 -9.96 0.54
C SER A 258 -16.86 -8.97 -0.36
N ARG A 259 -17.41 -9.48 -1.47
CA ARG A 259 -18.25 -8.68 -2.37
C ARG A 259 -19.58 -8.40 -1.66
N ARG A 260 -19.80 -7.14 -1.28
CA ARG A 260 -21.02 -6.71 -0.59
C ARG A 260 -21.62 -5.48 -1.27
N PRO A 261 -22.78 -5.60 -1.93
CA PRO A 261 -23.48 -4.47 -2.52
C PRO A 261 -23.62 -3.30 -1.55
N GLY A 262 -23.54 -2.07 -2.08
CA GLY A 262 -23.65 -0.86 -1.27
C GLY A 262 -22.45 -0.56 -0.38
N THR A 263 -21.37 -1.32 -0.44
CA THR A 263 -20.10 -1.02 0.26
C THR A 263 -18.98 -0.77 -0.74
N ILE A 264 -18.14 0.20 -0.47
CA ILE A 264 -16.91 0.45 -1.21
C ILE A 264 -15.70 0.27 -0.31
N THR A 265 -14.58 -0.12 -0.90
CA THR A 265 -13.28 -0.11 -0.24
C THR A 265 -12.32 0.70 -1.07
N VAL A 266 -11.67 1.67 -0.42
CA VAL A 266 -10.60 2.47 -1.00
C VAL A 266 -9.29 1.99 -0.43
N GLY A 267 -8.31 1.80 -1.29
CA GLY A 267 -6.98 1.33 -0.93
C GLY A 267 -5.90 1.97 -1.78
N VAL A 268 -4.67 1.51 -1.59
CA VAL A 268 -3.50 1.92 -2.37
C VAL A 268 -2.90 0.74 -3.11
N VAL A 269 -2.47 0.94 -4.35
CA VAL A 269 -1.71 -0.05 -5.14
C VAL A 269 -0.28 -0.16 -4.63
N VAL A 270 0.19 -1.35 -4.25
CA VAL A 270 1.45 -1.53 -3.48
C VAL A 270 2.53 -2.37 -4.16
N HIS A 271 2.15 -3.26 -5.07
CA HIS A 271 3.08 -4.02 -5.90
C HIS A 271 2.64 -4.06 -7.37
N SER A 272 3.57 -4.47 -8.24
CA SER A 272 3.34 -4.55 -9.68
C SER A 272 2.32 -5.61 -10.04
N ASP A 273 1.93 -5.62 -11.32
CA ASP A 273 1.15 -6.68 -11.90
C ASP A 273 1.85 -8.04 -11.76
N SER A 274 1.00 -9.07 -11.82
CA SER A 274 1.42 -10.46 -11.87
C SER A 274 0.93 -11.10 -13.16
N LYS A 275 1.73 -12.03 -13.66
CA LYS A 275 1.35 -12.88 -14.79
C LYS A 275 0.58 -14.12 -14.36
N VAL A 276 0.62 -14.48 -13.07
CA VAL A 276 -0.01 -15.67 -12.52
C VAL A 276 -1.55 -15.55 -12.55
N ALA A 277 -2.25 -16.66 -12.77
CA ALA A 277 -3.71 -16.71 -12.74
C ALA A 277 -4.25 -16.30 -11.36
N GLY A 278 -5.30 -15.48 -11.32
CA GLY A 278 -5.86 -14.97 -10.06
C GLY A 278 -5.11 -13.77 -9.46
N HIS A 279 -3.95 -13.38 -10.00
CA HIS A 279 -3.09 -12.34 -9.44
C HIS A 279 -2.99 -11.07 -10.32
N GLY A 280 -2.48 -9.98 -9.75
CA GLY A 280 -2.34 -8.68 -10.41
C GLY A 280 -1.70 -7.62 -9.50
N PRO A 281 -1.85 -6.31 -9.77
CA PRO A 281 -1.40 -5.30 -8.81
C PRO A 281 -2.17 -5.40 -7.49
N GLY A 282 -1.45 -5.52 -6.37
CA GLY A 282 -2.04 -5.65 -5.04
C GLY A 282 -2.49 -4.31 -4.47
N MET A 283 -3.61 -4.32 -3.75
CA MET A 283 -4.19 -3.16 -3.09
C MET A 283 -4.27 -3.35 -1.57
N THR A 284 -3.50 -2.56 -0.80
CA THR A 284 -3.69 -2.47 0.67
C THR A 284 -4.94 -1.62 0.97
N PRO A 285 -5.92 -2.12 1.76
CA PRO A 285 -7.14 -1.39 2.09
C PRO A 285 -6.87 -0.25 3.08
N LEU A 286 -7.56 0.88 2.93
CA LEU A 286 -7.40 2.08 3.77
C LEU A 286 -8.72 2.54 4.41
N LEU A 287 -9.79 2.60 3.63
CA LEU A 287 -11.09 3.14 4.05
C LEU A 287 -12.22 2.30 3.44
N ILE A 288 -13.12 1.81 4.28
CA ILE A 288 -14.28 0.99 3.90
C ILE A 288 -15.52 1.76 4.31
N ALA A 289 -16.44 1.97 3.37
CA ALA A 289 -17.59 2.85 3.61
C ALA A 289 -18.86 2.34 2.92
N PRO A 290 -20.04 2.60 3.50
CA PRO A 290 -21.29 2.54 2.77
C PRO A 290 -21.22 3.51 1.59
N ALA A 291 -21.62 3.06 0.39
CA ALA A 291 -21.59 3.85 -0.83
C ALA A 291 -22.41 5.15 -0.71
N ALA A 292 -23.49 5.13 0.10
CA ALA A 292 -24.32 6.30 0.36
C ALA A 292 -23.60 7.42 1.14
N CYS A 293 -22.58 7.07 1.93
CA CYS A 293 -21.82 8.01 2.77
C CYS A 293 -20.69 8.72 2.00
N VAL A 294 -20.40 8.30 0.78
CA VAL A 294 -19.20 8.72 0.05
C VAL A 294 -19.52 9.31 -1.32
N ARG A 295 -18.60 10.13 -1.82
CA ARG A 295 -18.54 10.56 -3.21
C ARG A 295 -17.11 10.40 -3.70
N LEU A 296 -16.90 9.47 -4.61
CA LEU A 296 -15.60 9.29 -5.26
C LEU A 296 -15.36 10.43 -6.26
N VAL A 297 -14.13 10.94 -6.30
CA VAL A 297 -13.71 11.95 -7.27
C VAL A 297 -12.44 11.48 -7.94
N CYS A 298 -12.53 11.25 -9.25
CA CYS A 298 -11.37 10.84 -10.04
C CYS A 298 -10.38 12.01 -10.17
N GLN A 299 -9.18 11.83 -9.65
CA GLN A 299 -8.08 12.79 -9.67
C GLN A 299 -6.78 12.04 -10.02
N PRO A 300 -6.14 12.35 -11.16
CA PRO A 300 -4.86 11.75 -11.55
C PRO A 300 -3.74 11.94 -10.51
N GLN A 301 -3.88 12.94 -9.64
CA GLN A 301 -2.92 13.29 -8.59
C GLN A 301 -3.15 12.52 -7.28
N ALA A 302 -4.21 11.71 -7.17
CA ALA A 302 -4.49 10.87 -6.00
C ALA A 302 -3.55 9.64 -5.95
N ASN A 303 -2.24 9.91 -5.91
CA ASN A 303 -1.17 8.94 -5.79
C ASN A 303 -0.27 9.33 -4.60
N LEU A 304 0.14 8.36 -3.78
CA LEU A 304 0.98 8.59 -2.60
C LEU A 304 2.24 9.39 -2.88
N ALA A 305 2.85 9.20 -4.05
CA ALA A 305 4.07 9.91 -4.43
C ALA A 305 3.88 11.44 -4.41
N LEU A 306 2.72 11.91 -4.85
CA LEU A 306 2.37 13.33 -4.86
C LEU A 306 1.72 13.76 -3.54
N VAL A 307 0.75 12.98 -3.06
CA VAL A 307 0.01 13.25 -1.82
C VAL A 307 0.95 13.41 -0.62
N LEU A 308 1.95 12.53 -0.49
CA LEU A 308 2.91 12.57 0.61
C LEU A 308 4.19 13.36 0.28
N GLY A 309 4.28 13.96 -0.91
CA GLY A 309 5.44 14.74 -1.35
C GLY A 309 6.71 13.92 -1.55
N LEU A 310 6.60 12.62 -1.83
CA LEU A 310 7.74 11.71 -2.04
C LEU A 310 8.41 11.92 -3.40
N ARG A 311 7.70 12.54 -4.35
CA ARG A 311 8.16 12.98 -5.66
C ARG A 311 7.57 14.35 -6.01
N ARG A 312 8.33 15.16 -6.75
CA ARG A 312 7.84 16.45 -7.30
C ARG A 312 6.90 16.26 -8.49
N LEU A 313 7.20 15.28 -9.35
CA LEU A 313 6.41 14.91 -10.52
C LEU A 313 6.41 13.38 -10.66
N MET A 314 5.34 12.84 -11.24
CA MET A 314 5.32 11.46 -11.71
C MET A 314 5.82 11.43 -13.16
N GLY A 315 6.58 10.39 -13.53
CA GLY A 315 7.04 10.21 -14.90
C GLY A 315 5.86 10.15 -15.88
N ALA A 316 6.08 10.52 -17.14
CA ALA A 316 5.07 10.45 -18.19
C ALA A 316 4.40 9.06 -18.20
N PRO A 317 3.10 8.95 -18.53
CA PRO A 317 2.47 7.66 -18.75
C PRO A 317 3.33 6.86 -19.73
N ALA A 318 3.50 5.56 -19.51
CA ALA A 318 4.10 4.72 -20.52
C ALA A 318 3.32 4.96 -21.82
N ARG A 319 3.97 5.53 -22.85
CA ARG A 319 3.40 5.61 -24.20
C ARG A 319 2.96 4.20 -24.51
N GLY A 320 1.65 4.03 -24.75
CA GLY A 320 0.95 2.75 -24.69
C GLY A 320 1.89 1.64 -25.08
N ALA A 321 2.22 0.78 -24.10
CA ALA A 321 2.85 -0.47 -24.41
C ALA A 321 2.01 -1.03 -25.55
N ARG A 322 2.59 -1.15 -26.76
CA ARG A 322 1.99 -1.95 -27.81
C ARG A 322 1.56 -3.20 -27.06
N ALA A 323 0.24 -3.45 -27.04
CA ALA A 323 -0.30 -4.65 -26.45
C ALA A 323 0.65 -5.75 -26.91
N TYR A 324 1.27 -6.46 -25.96
CA TYR A 324 1.91 -7.71 -26.31
C TYR A 324 0.79 -8.48 -26.99
N ARG A 325 0.84 -8.54 -28.33
CA ARG A 325 -0.06 -9.39 -29.09
C ARG A 325 0.38 -10.77 -28.65
N PHE A 326 -0.45 -11.39 -27.82
CA PHE A 326 -0.39 -12.80 -27.51
C PHE A 326 -0.51 -13.60 -28.81
#